data_AF-A0A352KR07-F1
#
_entry.id   AF-A0A352KR07-F1
#
_cell.length_a   1.000
_cell.length_b   1.000
_cell.length_c   1.000
_cell.angle_alpha   90.00
_cell.angle_beta   90.00
_cell.angle_gamma   90.00
#
_symmetry.space_group_name_H-M   'P 1'
#
loop_
_entity.id
_entity.type
_entity.pdbx_description
1 polymer ?
#
loop_
_entity_poly.entity_id
_entity_poly.type
_entity_poly.pdbx_seq_one_letter_code
_entity_poly.pdbx_strand_id
1 'polypeptide(L)' 'MYQYDAFDQTLIEERAAQFRQQTTRYLDGTLTEEQYLPLRLMNGLYIQLHAPMLRIAIPNGQLNSVQLR' A
#
# COMPACT_ATOMS: atom_id res chain seq x y z
N MET A 1 4.44 -19.93 -8.31
CA MET A 1 3.94 -18.55 -8.19
C MET A 1 2.74 -18.57 -7.28
N TYR A 2 2.66 -17.64 -6.33
CA TYR A 2 1.47 -17.51 -5.49
C TYR A 2 0.26 -17.16 -6.37
N GLN A 3 -0.83 -17.91 -6.22
CA GLN A 3 -2.08 -17.64 -6.92
C GLN A 3 -3.05 -17.10 -5.89
N TYR A 4 -3.48 -15.87 -6.09
CA TYR A 4 -4.51 -15.26 -5.27
C TYR A 4 -5.83 -15.99 -5.50
N ASP A 5 -6.47 -16.41 -4.43
CA ASP A 5 -7.87 -16.82 -4.49
C ASP A 5 -8.80 -15.60 -4.33
N ALA A 6 -10.11 -15.84 -4.40
CA ALA A 6 -11.10 -14.78 -4.28
C ALA A 6 -11.07 -14.09 -2.90
N PHE A 7 -10.70 -14.84 -1.85
CA PHE A 7 -10.62 -14.29 -0.50
C PHE A 7 -9.41 -13.36 -0.36
N ASP A 8 -8.24 -13.80 -0.82
CA ASP A 8 -7.03 -12.99 -0.79
C ASP A 8 -7.19 -11.70 -1.60
N GLN A 9 -7.80 -11.80 -2.78
CA GLN A 9 -8.07 -10.66 -3.64
C GLN A 9 -8.98 -9.64 -2.94
N THR A 10 -10.08 -10.12 -2.35
CA THR A 10 -11.03 -9.27 -1.61
C THR A 10 -10.32 -8.57 -0.44
N LEU A 11 -9.51 -9.31 0.33
CA LEU A 11 -8.77 -8.76 1.47
C LEU A 11 -7.80 -7.64 1.05
N ILE A 12 -7.10 -7.82 -0.08
CA ILE A 12 -6.18 -6.80 -0.60
C ILE A 12 -6.93 -5.55 -1.04
N GLU A 13 -8.06 -5.71 -1.74
CA GLU A 13 -8.90 -4.61 -2.19
C GLU A 13 -9.46 -3.80 -1.03
N GLU A 14 -9.96 -4.47 0.01
CA GLU A 14 -10.46 -3.83 1.22
C GLU A 14 -9.37 -3.01 1.93
N ARG A 15 -8.16 -3.58 2.09
CA ARG A 15 -7.03 -2.86 2.69
C ARG A 15 -6.57 -1.68 1.84
N ALA A 16 -6.54 -1.84 0.51
CA ALA A 16 -6.21 -0.76 -0.40
C ALA A 16 -7.25 0.38 -0.31
N ALA A 17 -8.54 0.04 -0.24
CA ALA A 17 -9.62 1.02 -0.05
C ALA A 17 -9.51 1.75 1.29
N GLN A 18 -9.23 1.02 2.38
CA GLN A 18 -9.00 1.61 3.69
C GLN A 18 -7.83 2.60 3.68
N PHE A 19 -6.67 2.20 3.13
CA PHE A 19 -5.49 3.06 3.09
C PHE A 19 -5.69 4.28 2.18
N ARG A 20 -6.43 4.12 1.07
CA ARG A 20 -6.84 5.25 0.23
C ARG A 20 -7.65 6.28 1.03
N GLN A 21 -8.65 5.85 1.80
CA GLN A 21 -9.45 6.76 2.63
C GLN A 21 -8.62 7.48 3.69
N GLN A 22 -7.72 6.77 4.37
CA GLN A 22 -6.79 7.37 5.34
C GLN A 22 -5.89 8.42 4.67
N THR A 23 -5.41 8.13 3.46
CA THR A 23 -4.59 9.06 2.67
C THR A 23 -5.38 10.28 2.23
N THR A 24 -6.65 10.12 1.80
CA THR A 24 -7.53 11.27 1.50
C THR A 24 -7.68 12.17 2.72
N ARG A 25 -7.90 11.59 3.90
CA ARG A 25 -8.02 12.34 5.16
C ARG A 25 -6.74 13.05 5.57
N TYR A 26 -5.58 12.50 5.23
CA TYR A 26 -4.31 13.18 5.42
C TYR A 26 -4.19 14.38 4.48
N LEU A 27 -4.53 14.20 3.20
CA LEU A 27 -4.46 15.25 2.19
C LEU A 27 -5.47 16.39 2.43
N ASP A 28 -6.63 16.09 3.01
CA ASP A 28 -7.64 17.10 3.40
C ASP A 28 -7.39 17.72 4.80
N GLY A 29 -6.37 17.27 5.52
CA GLY A 29 -5.96 17.79 6.83
C GLY A 29 -6.79 17.28 8.02
N THR A 30 -7.76 16.38 7.83
CA THR A 30 -8.53 15.76 8.91
C THR A 30 -7.80 14.60 9.61
N LEU A 31 -6.59 14.28 9.16
CA LEU A 31 -5.65 13.34 9.77
C LEU A 31 -4.26 13.99 9.84
N THR A 32 -3.65 14.05 11.01
CA THR A 32 -2.35 14.72 11.19
C THR A 32 -1.19 13.88 10.64
N GLU A 33 -0.03 14.50 10.36
CA GLU A 33 1.18 13.75 9.94
C GLU A 33 1.58 12.69 10.98
N GLU A 34 1.50 13.02 12.28
CA GLU A 34 1.83 12.09 13.37
C GLU A 34 0.92 10.86 13.36
N GLN A 35 -0.37 11.04 13.04
CA GLN A 35 -1.34 9.95 12.90
C GLN A 35 -1.16 9.17 11.59
N TYR A 36 -0.77 9.86 10.51
CA TYR A 36 -0.59 9.24 9.19
C TYR A 36 0.73 8.47 9.06
N LEU A 37 1.79 8.90 9.74
CA LEU A 37 3.11 8.27 9.74
C LEU A 37 3.07 6.75 9.95
N PRO A 38 2.47 6.21 11.02
CA PRO A 38 2.40 4.75 11.20
C PRO A 38 1.58 4.07 10.09
N LEU A 39 0.49 4.69 9.62
CA LEU A 39 -0.39 4.13 8.59
C LEU A 39 0.35 3.98 7.25
N ARG A 40 1.06 5.02 6.81
CA ARG A 40 1.82 4.97 5.55
C ARG A 40 2.99 4.00 5.62
N LEU A 41 3.69 3.92 6.75
CA LEU A 41 4.81 2.99 6.92
C LEU A 41 4.35 1.53 6.94
N MET A 42 3.24 1.22 7.61
CA MET A 42 2.64 -0.12 7.59
C MET A 42 2.23 -0.55 6.17
N ASN A 43 1.78 0.39 5.34
CA ASN A 43 1.42 0.16 3.93
C ASN A 43 2.60 0.32 2.96
N GLY A 44 3.83 0.47 3.46
CA GLY A 44 5.03 0.53 2.64
C GLY A 44 5.24 1.84 1.88
N LEU A 45 4.53 2.91 2.23
CA LEU A 45 4.71 4.25 1.66
C LEU A 45 5.68 5.07 2.53
N TYR A 46 6.86 5.32 1.98
CA TYR A 46 7.92 6.12 2.57
C TYR A 46 7.99 7.47 1.86
N ILE A 47 8.13 8.56 2.60
CA ILE A 47 8.39 9.89 2.03
C ILE A 47 9.88 10.15 2.21
N GLN A 48 10.62 10.13 1.11
CA GLN A 48 12.03 10.53 1.10
C GLN A 48 12.13 12.02 0.75
N LEU A 49 13.33 12.59 0.89
CA LEU A 49 13.58 14.03 0.70
C LEU A 49 13.06 14.56 -0.65
N HIS A 50 13.16 13.76 -1.72
CA HIS A 50 12.85 14.20 -3.08
C HIS A 50 11.62 13.54 -3.70
N ALA A 51 11.16 12.41 -3.15
CA ALA A 51 10.08 11.62 -3.72
C ALA A 51 9.48 10.63 -2.72
N PRO A 52 8.24 10.20 -2.93
CA PRO A 52 7.71 9.01 -2.28
C PRO A 52 8.33 7.73 -2.84
N MET A 53 8.55 6.74 -1.97
CA MET A 53 8.98 5.39 -2.31
C MET A 53 7.92 4.40 -1.81
N LEU A 54 7.48 3.50 -2.69
CA LEU A 54 6.51 2.44 -2.39
C LEU A 54 7.21 1.08 -2.35
N ARG A 55 7.15 0.40 -1.20
CA ARG A 55 7.61 -0.98 -1.04
C ARG A 55 6.49 -1.94 -1.40
N ILE A 56 6.68 -2.71 -2.47
CA ILE A 56 5.72 -3.72 -2.93
C ILE A 56 6.12 -5.10 -2.36
N ALA A 57 5.18 -5.79 -1.73
CA ALA A 57 5.37 -7.16 -1.26
C ALA A 57 5.21 -8.15 -2.42
N ILE A 58 6.18 -9.05 -2.59
CA ILE A 58 6.15 -10.09 -3.62
C ILE A 58 6.11 -11.46 -2.92
N PRO A 59 5.01 -12.22 -3.02
CA PRO A 59 4.92 -13.55 -2.44
C PRO A 59 6.04 -14.47 -2.95
N ASN A 60 6.79 -15.07 -2.02
CA ASN A 60 7.93 -15.95 -2.31
C ASN A 60 9.03 -15.33 -3.19
N GLY A 61 9.04 -14.01 -3.40
CA GLY A 61 9.97 -13.34 -4.31
C GLY A 61 9.81 -13.75 -5.79
N GLN A 62 8.71 -14.40 -6.17
CA GLN A 62 8.46 -14.88 -7.53
C GLN A 62 7.55 -13.92 -8.29
N LEU A 63 8.01 -13.44 -9.46
CA LEU A 63 7.23 -12.64 -10.41
C LEU A 63 7.34 -13.23 -11.82
N ASN A 64 6.30 -13.09 -12.63
CA ASN A 64 6.35 -13.40 -14.06
C ASN A 64 6.56 -12.11 -14.87
N SER A 65 6.83 -12.28 -16.16
CA SER A 65 7.03 -11.18 -17.10
C SER A 65 5.80 -10.29 -17.30
N VAL A 66 4.59 -10.78 -17.01
CA VAL A 66 3.35 -10.00 -17.10
C VAL A 66 3.19 -9.09 -15.88
N GLN A 67 3.55 -9.55 -14.68
CA GLN A 67 3.50 -8.77 -13.44
C GLN A 67 4.61 -7.70 -13.35
N LEU A 68 5.74 -7.92 -14.05
CA LEU A 68 6.85 -6.98 -14.07
C LEU A 68 6.64 -5.82 -15.06
N ARG A 69 5.80 -6.03 -16.09
CA ARG A 69 5.54 -5.06 -17.16
C ARG A 69 4.44 -4.08 -16.75
#